data_AF-A0A8H6HXH8-F1
#
_entry.id   AF-A0A8H6HXH8-F1
#
_cell.length_a   1.000
_cell.length_b   1.000
_cell.length_c   1.000
_cell.angle_alpha   90.00
_cell.angle_beta   90.00
_cell.angle_gamma   90.00
#
_symmetry.space_group_name_H-M   'P 1'
#
loop_
_entity.id
_entity.type
_entity.pdbx_description
1 polymer ?
#
loop_
_entity_poly.entity_id
_entity_poly.type
_entity_poly.pdbx_seq_one_letter_code
_entity_poly.pdbx_strand_id
1 'polypeptide(L)'
;MMDWMRVLYSHMTYRVKADRQFSEAFQSLWGILAGDSFSPSLFDAFLHDFKPPTLPTDCRLRGTLQGTTPVGNLELADDITEFTQVDRHAPDLMLLQEKVNYTEVEYFSEQAFLELNASKTKSLLFGARGVPTSNLTLQNGVVDIEQVAKYRYGGVFFSSSVGVDLFIRHYETQATRATNAGHTLFASEAYTGTMPVLAGLRVYRARMDCHLTYGCEVCIDICEKGLALLEKAQKGFLRRLLGLGPLSVTAVLFALTGIMPIRHRRIILALRYAIYLLKQPPTTLANKAFIDSLALYQKGKKCWIGNIITVLARLPDAPVVITLESFKTEAGIQAVIDAVEESCSQHIIKGLASSRLPLLHGPELGLLPGNIQTTLKMRPYLRNVIVPAHRKALTCMLCSDHTLAVEMYRRVRCPKGYEIAPNNRPCRYCHAPTESELHSLFLCEGFDDLRMRREAFFTRVSTISPQFTVQRITQDPIRSIHLFLDHRDLAPTFAKFVYDVMIMFPGPQRKRGSKD
;
A
#
# COMPACT_ATOMS: atom_id res chain seq x y z
N MET A 1 -14.39 38.13 -18.20
CA MET A 1 -14.44 37.07 -17.16
C MET A 1 -14.76 37.66 -15.79
N MET A 2 -13.96 38.61 -15.27
CA MET A 2 -14.21 39.21 -13.95
C MET A 2 -15.56 39.94 -13.84
N ASP A 3 -16.01 40.63 -14.89
CA ASP A 3 -17.33 41.28 -14.87
C ASP A 3 -18.48 40.27 -14.79
N TRP A 4 -18.33 39.12 -15.45
CA TRP A 4 -19.30 38.03 -15.35
C TRP A 4 -19.34 37.45 -13.93
N MET A 5 -18.18 37.28 -13.28
CA MET A 5 -18.14 36.85 -11.87
C MET A 5 -18.82 37.87 -10.96
N ARG A 6 -18.58 39.17 -11.15
CA ARG A 6 -19.25 40.23 -10.38
C ARG A 6 -20.78 40.17 -10.55
N VAL A 7 -21.24 40.03 -11.79
CA VAL A 7 -22.68 39.86 -12.09
C VAL A 7 -23.23 38.62 -11.40
N LEU A 8 -22.56 37.47 -11.52
CA LEU A 8 -22.97 36.22 -10.88
C LEU A 8 -23.11 36.38 -9.36
N TYR A 9 -22.08 36.89 -8.69
CA TYR A 9 -22.11 37.10 -7.23
C TYR A 9 -23.15 38.15 -6.81
N SER A 10 -23.36 39.22 -7.59
CA SER A 10 -24.35 40.26 -7.28
C SER A 10 -25.81 39.81 -7.38
N HIS A 11 -26.09 38.82 -8.22
CA HIS A 11 -27.44 38.27 -8.42
C HIS A 11 -27.66 36.93 -7.73
N MET A 12 -26.65 36.40 -7.04
CA MET A 12 -26.74 35.11 -6.39
C MET A 12 -27.67 35.16 -5.17
N THR A 13 -28.65 34.26 -5.15
CA THR A 13 -29.58 34.07 -4.03
C THR A 13 -29.55 32.64 -3.55
N TYR A 14 -29.59 32.44 -2.25
CA TYR A 14 -29.52 31.16 -1.58
C TYR A 14 -30.89 30.79 -1.01
N ARG A 15 -31.14 29.48 -0.94
CA ARG A 15 -32.23 28.88 -0.15
C ARG A 15 -31.68 27.68 0.60
N VAL A 16 -31.96 27.60 1.88
CA VAL A 16 -31.60 26.43 2.69
C VAL A 16 -32.75 25.44 2.65
N LYS A 17 -32.45 24.19 2.28
CA LYS A 17 -33.41 23.09 2.36
C LYS A 17 -33.20 22.34 3.67
N ALA A 18 -34.23 22.30 4.50
CA ALA A 18 -34.30 21.43 5.68
C ALA A 18 -35.50 20.48 5.49
N ASP A 19 -35.25 19.17 5.53
CA ASP A 19 -36.22 18.12 5.20
C ASP A 19 -36.93 18.33 3.85
N ARG A 20 -38.22 18.69 3.88
CA ARG A 20 -39.07 18.92 2.71
C ARG A 20 -39.41 20.39 2.49
N GLN A 21 -38.85 21.29 3.30
CA GLN A 21 -39.12 22.72 3.23
C GLN A 21 -37.88 23.50 2.80
N PHE A 22 -38.12 24.65 2.18
CA PHE A 22 -37.09 25.59 1.78
C PHE A 22 -37.30 26.88 2.56
N SER A 23 -36.20 27.51 2.99
CA SER A 23 -36.23 28.88 3.49
C SER A 23 -36.73 29.85 2.40
N GLU A 24 -37.02 31.09 2.82
CA GLU A 24 -37.06 32.22 1.90
C GLU A 24 -35.70 32.42 1.23
N ALA A 25 -35.71 33.11 0.09
CA ALA A 25 -34.49 33.46 -0.62
C ALA A 25 -33.75 34.57 0.13
N PHE A 26 -32.44 34.43 0.29
CA PHE A 26 -31.58 35.46 0.87
C PHE A 26 -30.30 35.61 0.05
N GLN A 27 -29.62 36.74 0.17
CA GLN A 27 -28.33 36.98 -0.48
C GLN A 27 -27.19 36.75 0.53
N SER A 28 -26.05 36.25 0.06
CA SER A 28 -24.85 36.21 0.91
C SER A 28 -24.19 37.57 0.92
N LEU A 29 -23.85 38.06 2.11
CA LEU A 29 -23.13 39.32 2.29
C LEU A 29 -21.62 39.15 2.10
N TRP A 30 -21.10 37.95 2.38
CA TRP A 30 -19.68 37.62 2.30
C TRP A 30 -19.48 36.16 1.87
N GLY A 31 -18.27 35.85 1.40
CA GLY A 31 -17.86 34.50 1.06
C GLY A 31 -18.08 34.11 -0.41
N ILE A 32 -17.29 33.14 -0.84
CA ILE A 32 -17.33 32.56 -2.19
C ILE A 32 -18.30 31.38 -2.24
N LEU A 33 -18.80 31.05 -3.43
CA LEU A 33 -19.75 29.96 -3.61
C LEU A 33 -19.05 28.61 -3.43
N ALA A 34 -19.28 27.95 -2.29
CA ALA A 34 -18.78 26.60 -2.06
C ALA A 34 -19.36 25.62 -3.09
N GLY A 35 -18.48 24.94 -3.83
CA GLY A 35 -18.86 24.01 -4.91
C GLY A 35 -18.83 24.63 -6.32
N ASP A 36 -18.62 25.94 -6.44
CA ASP A 36 -18.31 26.56 -7.73
C ASP A 36 -16.88 26.26 -8.18
N SER A 37 -16.69 26.10 -9.49
CA SER A 37 -15.39 25.75 -10.08
C SER A 37 -14.35 26.86 -9.99
N PHE A 38 -14.76 28.13 -9.86
CA PHE A 38 -13.85 29.27 -9.84
C PHE A 38 -13.51 29.73 -8.40
N SER A 39 -14.34 29.37 -7.42
CA SER A 39 -14.13 29.68 -6.00
C SER A 39 -12.71 29.36 -5.47
N PRO A 40 -12.09 28.19 -5.77
CA PRO A 40 -10.71 27.93 -5.32
C PRO A 40 -9.71 28.98 -5.81
N SER A 41 -9.79 29.37 -7.09
CA SER A 41 -8.89 30.39 -7.66
C SER A 41 -9.17 31.79 -7.10
N LEU A 42 -10.42 32.11 -6.75
CA LEU A 42 -10.74 33.35 -6.06
C LEU A 42 -10.13 33.38 -4.66
N PHE A 43 -10.14 32.25 -3.95
CA PHE A 43 -9.54 32.15 -2.63
C PHE A 43 -8.01 32.30 -2.69
N ASP A 44 -7.36 31.64 -3.66
CA ASP A 44 -5.92 31.79 -3.89
C ASP A 44 -5.56 33.25 -4.24
N ALA A 45 -6.37 33.92 -5.07
CA ALA A 45 -6.17 35.32 -5.40
C ALA A 45 -6.41 36.25 -4.20
N PHE A 46 -7.36 35.91 -3.33
CA PHE A 46 -7.67 36.64 -2.11
C PHE A 46 -6.54 36.57 -1.08
N LEU A 47 -5.86 35.42 -0.96
CA LEU A 47 -4.70 35.25 -0.07
C LEU A 47 -3.35 35.62 -0.71
N HIS A 48 -3.31 36.08 -1.96
CA HIS A 48 -2.06 36.28 -2.69
C HIS A 48 -1.11 37.31 -2.05
N ASP A 49 -1.63 38.26 -1.27
CA ASP A 49 -0.86 39.25 -0.53
C ASP A 49 -0.48 38.82 0.90
N PHE A 50 -0.89 37.62 1.33
CA PHE A 50 -0.41 37.01 2.58
C PHE A 50 1.09 36.76 2.50
N LYS A 51 1.86 37.53 3.28
CA LYS A 51 3.33 37.53 3.22
C LYS A 51 3.91 37.61 4.63
N PRO A 52 3.87 36.50 5.39
CA PRO A 52 4.41 36.49 6.75
C PRO A 52 5.89 36.89 6.78
N PRO A 53 6.34 37.53 7.88
CA PRO A 53 7.70 38.04 7.99
C PRO A 53 8.71 36.91 7.83
N THR A 54 9.75 37.18 7.04
CA THR A 54 10.88 36.26 6.89
C THR A 54 11.78 36.36 8.11
N LEU A 55 11.96 35.25 8.83
CA LEU A 55 12.82 35.22 10.02
C LEU A 55 14.24 34.76 9.68
N PRO A 56 15.26 35.16 10.45
CA PRO A 56 16.63 34.68 10.29
C PRO A 56 16.77 33.15 10.45
N THR A 57 15.90 32.56 11.28
CA THR A 57 15.86 31.13 11.64
C THR A 57 14.96 30.30 10.71
N ASP A 58 14.37 30.90 9.68
CA ASP A 58 13.56 30.16 8.72
C ASP A 58 14.40 29.18 7.89
N CYS A 59 13.79 28.06 7.51
CA CYS A 59 14.41 27.10 6.62
C CYS A 59 14.78 27.78 5.30
N ARG A 60 15.99 27.57 4.79
CA ARG A 60 16.45 28.17 3.54
C ARG A 60 16.78 27.10 2.52
N LEU A 61 16.06 27.10 1.40
CA LEU A 61 16.29 26.16 0.31
C LEU A 61 17.34 26.70 -0.67
N ARG A 62 18.31 25.84 -1.03
CA ARG A 62 19.27 26.11 -2.10
C ARG A 62 18.72 25.55 -3.41
N GLY A 63 18.38 26.44 -4.34
CA GLY A 63 18.01 26.06 -5.71
C GLY A 63 19.23 25.95 -6.63
N THR A 64 18.98 25.80 -7.92
CA THR A 64 20.02 25.96 -8.96
C THR A 64 20.36 27.42 -9.24
N LEU A 65 19.45 28.35 -8.92
CA LEU A 65 19.65 29.79 -9.02
C LEU A 65 20.51 30.31 -7.86
N GLN A 66 21.25 31.40 -8.09
CA GLN A 66 22.11 32.01 -7.08
C GLN A 66 21.29 32.54 -5.90
N GLY A 67 21.73 32.23 -4.67
CA GLY A 67 21.07 32.64 -3.43
C GLY A 67 20.31 31.51 -2.72
N THR A 68 19.60 31.87 -1.66
CA THR A 68 18.75 30.93 -0.91
C THR A 68 17.36 31.51 -0.75
N THR A 69 16.33 30.68 -0.91
CA THR A 69 14.94 31.10 -0.70
C THR A 69 14.53 30.73 0.72
N PRO A 70 14.20 31.70 1.59
CA PRO A 70 13.62 31.41 2.89
C PRO A 70 12.22 30.80 2.71
N VAL A 71 11.90 29.83 3.53
CA VAL A 71 10.60 29.15 3.60
C VAL A 71 10.23 29.11 5.07
N GLY A 72 9.33 30.01 5.44
CA GLY A 72 8.85 30.17 6.80
C GLY A 72 7.41 29.70 7.01
N ASN A 73 6.71 29.36 5.91
CA ASN A 73 5.32 28.96 5.91
C ASN A 73 4.97 28.10 4.68
N LEU A 74 3.87 27.38 4.77
CA LEU A 74 3.23 26.62 3.69
C LEU A 74 1.73 26.84 3.77
N GLU A 75 1.11 27.11 2.62
CA GLU A 75 -0.30 27.43 2.50
C GLU A 75 -0.99 26.35 1.65
N LEU A 76 -2.06 25.77 2.19
CA LEU A 76 -2.93 24.86 1.45
C LEU A 76 -4.38 25.23 1.73
N ALA A 77 -4.95 26.09 0.88
CA ALA A 77 -6.23 26.73 1.16
C ALA A 77 -6.22 27.37 2.56
N ASP A 78 -7.21 27.06 3.41
CA ASP A 78 -7.30 27.57 4.78
C ASP A 78 -6.32 26.93 5.77
N ASP A 79 -5.69 25.81 5.40
CA ASP A 79 -4.66 25.15 6.22
C ASP A 79 -3.28 25.83 5.99
N ILE A 80 -2.99 26.83 6.82
CA ILE A 80 -1.68 27.49 6.88
C ILE A 80 -0.80 26.85 7.95
N THR A 81 0.47 26.58 7.60
CA THR A 81 1.48 26.11 8.55
C THR A 81 2.67 27.04 8.54
N GLU A 82 3.03 27.57 9.69
CA GLU A 82 4.22 28.40 9.89
C GLU A 82 5.27 27.63 10.69
N PHE A 83 6.54 27.82 10.35
CA PHE A 83 7.63 27.14 11.03
C PHE A 83 8.93 27.93 10.98
N THR A 84 9.77 27.68 11.98
CA THR A 84 11.11 28.25 12.09
C THR A 84 12.00 27.29 12.90
N GLN A 85 13.32 27.50 12.87
CA GLN A 85 14.26 26.72 13.67
C GLN A 85 14.43 27.32 15.06
N VAL A 86 14.59 26.47 16.08
CA VAL A 86 14.84 26.87 17.48
C VAL A 86 15.99 26.06 18.06
N ASP A 87 16.58 26.54 19.16
CA ASP A 87 17.58 25.76 19.89
C ASP A 87 16.95 24.49 20.48
N ARG A 88 17.63 23.35 20.31
CA ARG A 88 17.11 22.05 20.72
C ARG A 88 16.99 21.90 22.24
N HIS A 89 17.86 22.55 22.99
CA HIS A 89 18.00 22.43 24.44
C HIS A 89 17.24 23.54 25.18
N ALA A 90 17.13 24.72 24.57
CA ALA A 90 16.37 25.85 25.09
C ALA A 90 15.51 26.46 23.97
N PRO A 91 14.39 25.81 23.59
CA PRO A 91 13.54 26.28 22.50
C PRO A 91 12.84 27.59 22.88
N ASP A 92 13.22 28.68 22.21
CA ASP A 92 12.58 29.99 22.30
C ASP A 92 11.57 30.16 21.16
N LEU A 93 10.33 30.51 21.51
CA LEU A 93 9.21 30.62 20.58
C LEU A 93 8.87 32.06 20.20
N MET A 94 9.59 33.08 20.71
CA MET A 94 9.25 34.50 20.46
C MET A 94 9.13 34.84 18.98
N LEU A 95 10.11 34.45 18.16
CA LEU A 95 10.08 34.73 16.72
C LEU A 95 8.92 34.02 16.00
N LEU A 96 8.52 32.83 16.48
CA LEU A 96 7.36 32.14 15.93
C LEU A 96 6.05 32.84 16.37
N GLN A 97 6.00 33.38 17.59
CA GLN A 97 4.87 34.19 18.05
C GLN A 97 4.73 35.48 17.23
N GLU A 98 5.82 36.11 16.80
CA GLU A 98 5.78 37.28 15.91
C GLU A 98 5.07 36.96 14.58
N LYS A 99 5.32 35.77 14.01
CA LYS A 99 4.58 35.30 12.82
C LYS A 99 3.11 35.06 13.09
N VAL A 100 2.80 34.40 14.21
CA VAL A 100 1.40 34.17 14.61
C VAL A 100 0.66 35.49 14.79
N ASN A 101 1.29 36.50 15.40
CA ASN A 101 0.72 37.83 15.59
C ASN A 101 0.48 38.54 14.25
N TYR A 102 1.43 38.48 13.32
CA TYR A 102 1.23 38.99 11.96
C TYR A 102 0.01 38.33 11.30
N THR A 103 -0.07 37.00 11.36
CA THR A 103 -1.13 36.25 10.70
C THR A 103 -2.49 36.54 11.33
N GLU A 104 -2.60 36.54 12.65
CA GLU A 104 -3.86 36.79 13.36
C GLU A 104 -4.31 38.24 13.29
N VAL A 105 -3.43 39.18 13.64
CA VAL A 105 -3.78 40.58 13.88
C VAL A 105 -3.61 41.38 12.60
N GLU A 106 -2.38 41.47 12.09
CA GLU A 106 -2.05 42.38 11.00
C GLU A 106 -2.69 41.97 9.67
N TYR A 107 -2.75 40.67 9.39
CA TYR A 107 -3.29 40.18 8.12
C TYR A 107 -4.74 39.73 8.26
N PHE A 108 -5.06 38.73 9.09
CA PHE A 108 -6.43 38.20 9.16
C PHE A 108 -7.43 39.21 9.72
N SER A 109 -7.15 39.83 10.86
CA SER A 109 -8.10 40.78 11.45
C SER A 109 -8.16 42.11 10.67
N GLU A 110 -7.03 42.71 10.33
CA GLU A 110 -7.00 44.09 9.81
C GLU A 110 -7.12 44.20 8.27
N GLN A 111 -6.66 43.19 7.51
CA GLN A 111 -6.63 43.25 6.04
C GLN A 111 -7.66 42.33 5.38
N ALA A 112 -7.68 41.05 5.80
CA ALA A 112 -8.48 40.01 5.16
C ALA A 112 -9.86 39.81 5.80
N PHE A 113 -10.11 40.37 6.99
CA PHE A 113 -11.34 40.17 7.77
C PHE A 113 -11.67 38.68 7.99
N LEU A 114 -10.65 37.89 8.31
CA LEU A 114 -10.71 36.47 8.67
C LEU A 114 -10.51 36.28 10.18
N GLU A 115 -10.99 35.15 10.69
CA GLU A 115 -10.79 34.75 12.09
C GLU A 115 -10.05 33.39 12.16
N LEU A 116 -9.03 33.31 13.01
CA LEU A 116 -8.36 32.04 13.30
C LEU A 116 -9.20 31.16 14.21
N ASN A 117 -9.32 29.88 13.85
CA ASN A 117 -9.99 28.91 14.69
C ASN A 117 -9.04 28.35 15.75
N ALA A 118 -9.03 28.95 16.94
CA ALA A 118 -8.18 28.54 18.05
C ALA A 118 -8.29 27.05 18.43
N SER A 119 -9.47 26.43 18.25
CA SER A 119 -9.65 25.00 18.54
C SER A 119 -8.92 24.08 17.55
N LYS A 120 -8.73 24.54 16.31
CA LYS A 120 -8.04 23.81 15.24
C LYS A 120 -6.55 24.17 15.14
N THR A 121 -6.16 25.38 15.54
CA THR A 121 -4.75 25.79 15.57
C THR A 121 -3.99 25.02 16.63
N LYS A 122 -2.89 24.37 16.24
CA LYS A 122 -2.04 23.56 17.11
C LYS A 122 -0.57 23.84 16.82
N SER A 123 0.29 23.64 17.81
CA SER A 123 1.73 23.75 17.66
C SER A 123 2.41 22.39 17.79
N LEU A 124 3.52 22.20 17.06
CA LEU A 124 4.34 20.99 17.14
C LEU A 124 5.81 21.37 17.27
N LEU A 125 6.50 20.72 18.20
CA LEU A 125 7.91 20.96 18.45
C LEU A 125 8.76 19.73 18.08
N PHE A 126 9.47 19.81 16.96
CA PHE A 126 10.24 18.67 16.43
C PHE A 126 11.65 18.60 17.03
N GLY A 127 11.99 17.45 17.61
CA GLY A 127 13.37 17.12 17.97
C GLY A 127 13.92 17.84 19.22
N ALA A 128 13.17 18.76 19.82
CA ALA A 128 13.54 19.44 21.06
C ALA A 128 13.69 18.46 22.22
N ARG A 129 14.66 18.74 23.09
CA ARG A 129 14.87 18.03 24.36
C ARG A 129 14.50 18.88 25.56
N GLY A 130 14.59 20.21 25.42
CA GLY A 130 14.08 21.17 26.39
C GLY A 130 12.59 21.41 26.24
N VAL A 131 12.00 21.98 27.29
CA VAL A 131 10.63 22.51 27.28
C VAL A 131 10.71 24.00 26.88
N PRO A 132 9.80 24.50 26.04
CA PRO A 132 9.70 25.93 25.75
C PRO A 132 9.56 26.78 27.01
N THR A 133 10.11 27.98 26.98
CA THR A 133 9.99 28.97 28.06
C THR A 133 8.58 29.55 28.18
N SER A 134 7.81 29.53 27.08
CA SER A 134 6.43 30.01 27.00
C SER A 134 5.66 29.22 25.94
N ASN A 135 4.32 29.24 26.04
CA ASN A 135 3.43 28.72 25.01
C ASN A 135 3.23 29.77 23.91
N LEU A 136 2.90 29.31 22.70
CA LEU A 136 2.33 30.20 21.69
C LEU A 136 0.89 30.56 22.09
N THR A 137 0.45 31.74 21.69
CA THR A 137 -0.86 32.29 22.04
C THR A 137 -1.58 32.87 20.83
N LEU A 138 -2.91 32.94 20.92
CA LEU A 138 -3.84 33.61 20.03
C LEU A 138 -4.68 34.63 20.81
N GLN A 139 -5.45 35.42 20.09
CA GLN A 139 -6.36 36.44 20.59
C GLN A 139 -5.62 37.45 21.48
N ASN A 140 -4.50 37.98 20.98
CA ASN A 140 -3.64 38.92 21.70
C ASN A 140 -3.16 38.39 23.06
N GLY A 141 -2.78 37.11 23.12
CA GLY A 141 -2.23 36.50 24.33
C GLY A 141 -3.25 35.87 25.28
N VAL A 142 -4.54 35.84 24.92
CA VAL A 142 -5.62 35.34 25.79
C VAL A 142 -5.76 33.82 25.73
N VAL A 143 -5.51 33.22 24.56
CA VAL A 143 -5.75 31.79 24.33
C VAL A 143 -4.46 31.08 23.98
N ASP A 144 -4.04 30.14 24.82
CA ASP A 144 -2.88 29.28 24.54
C ASP A 144 -3.14 28.35 23.34
N ILE A 145 -2.19 28.30 22.41
CA ILE A 145 -2.17 27.31 21.34
C ILE A 145 -1.69 25.99 21.92
N GLU A 146 -2.57 24.98 21.88
CA GLU A 146 -2.24 23.64 22.36
C GLU A 146 -1.04 23.04 21.60
N GLN A 147 0.01 22.70 22.35
CA GLN A 147 1.15 21.95 21.83
C GLN A 147 0.84 20.45 21.81
N VAL A 148 0.89 19.85 20.62
CA VAL A 148 0.56 18.44 20.40
C VAL A 148 1.76 17.63 19.94
N ALA A 149 1.78 16.35 20.31
CA ALA A 149 2.81 15.40 19.86
C ALA A 149 2.57 14.87 18.43
N LYS A 150 1.37 15.08 17.88
CA LYS A 150 0.94 14.57 16.58
C LYS A 150 -0.10 15.47 15.96
N TYR A 151 -0.02 15.66 14.64
CA TYR A 151 -0.99 16.46 13.90
C TYR A 151 -1.10 16.00 12.45
N ARG A 152 -2.24 16.29 11.80
CA ARG A 152 -2.49 15.92 10.41
C ARG A 152 -2.49 17.19 9.56
N TYR A 153 -1.53 17.27 8.63
CA TYR A 153 -1.42 18.38 7.67
C TYR A 153 -1.32 17.82 6.24
N GLY A 154 -2.06 18.39 5.28
CA GLY A 154 -2.14 17.84 3.91
C GLY A 154 -2.61 16.38 3.86
N GLY A 155 -3.36 15.94 4.88
CA GLY A 155 -3.78 14.55 5.07
C GLY A 155 -2.69 13.57 5.51
N VAL A 156 -1.45 14.02 5.75
CA VAL A 156 -0.36 13.21 6.30
C VAL A 156 -0.23 13.46 7.80
N PHE A 157 -0.04 12.39 8.58
CA PHE A 157 0.22 12.51 10.02
C PHE A 157 1.70 12.68 10.31
N PHE A 158 2.03 13.70 11.08
CA PHE A 158 3.36 13.97 11.60
C PHE A 158 3.39 13.70 13.11
N SER A 159 4.49 13.13 13.58
CA SER A 159 4.76 12.86 15.00
C SER A 159 6.02 13.63 15.41
N SER A 160 5.93 14.47 16.43
CA SER A 160 7.03 15.34 16.88
C SER A 160 7.86 14.75 18.03
N SER A 161 7.36 13.69 18.67
CA SER A 161 8.02 13.04 19.81
C SER A 161 9.41 12.51 19.48
N VAL A 162 10.38 12.82 20.34
CA VAL A 162 11.77 12.36 20.18
C VAL A 162 11.85 10.84 20.23
N GLY A 163 12.60 10.24 19.29
CA GLY A 163 12.82 8.79 19.22
C GLY A 163 11.68 8.01 18.56
N VAL A 164 10.59 8.69 18.19
CA VAL A 164 9.49 8.13 17.42
C VAL A 164 9.70 8.46 15.94
N ASP A 165 9.36 7.53 15.05
CA ASP A 165 9.39 7.82 13.60
C ASP A 165 8.34 8.88 13.25
N LEU A 166 8.75 9.88 12.45
CA LEU A 166 7.94 11.03 12.08
C LEU A 166 6.57 10.63 11.52
N PHE A 167 6.48 9.50 10.82
CA PHE A 167 5.28 9.09 10.10
C PHE A 167 4.62 7.84 10.68
N ILE A 168 5.02 7.33 11.86
CA ILE A 168 4.46 6.09 12.41
C ILE A 168 2.93 6.12 12.47
N ARG A 169 2.37 7.25 12.90
CA ARG A 169 0.91 7.42 13.00
C ARG A 169 0.22 7.41 11.65
N HIS A 170 0.91 7.86 10.60
CA HIS A 170 0.45 7.79 9.23
C HIS A 170 0.30 6.34 8.78
N TYR A 171 1.34 5.52 8.98
CA TYR A 171 1.31 4.08 8.68
C TYR A 171 0.15 3.37 9.38
N GLU A 172 0.00 3.58 10.70
CA GLU A 172 -1.08 2.98 11.49
C GLU A 172 -2.46 3.33 10.94
N THR A 173 -2.66 4.62 10.64
CA THR A 173 -3.95 5.13 10.16
C THR A 173 -4.28 4.58 8.78
N GLN A 174 -3.32 4.59 7.85
CA GLN A 174 -3.52 4.07 6.50
C GLN A 174 -3.68 2.55 6.48
N ALA A 175 -2.89 1.81 7.25
CA ALA A 175 -3.04 0.35 7.39
C ALA A 175 -4.42 -0.01 7.93
N THR A 176 -4.91 0.72 8.94
CA THR A 176 -6.26 0.51 9.51
C THR A 176 -7.35 0.81 8.50
N ARG A 177 -7.26 1.94 7.77
CA ARG A 177 -8.22 2.29 6.72
C ARG A 177 -8.25 1.26 5.59
N ALA A 178 -7.08 0.83 5.11
CA ALA A 178 -6.98 -0.22 4.10
C ALA A 178 -7.59 -1.54 4.59
N THR A 179 -7.29 -1.93 5.83
CA THR A 179 -7.84 -3.16 6.43
C THR A 179 -9.36 -3.08 6.57
N ASN A 180 -9.90 -1.95 7.04
CA ASN A 180 -11.34 -1.73 7.18
C ASN A 180 -12.06 -1.73 5.82
N ALA A 181 -11.46 -1.16 4.78
CA ALA A 181 -11.98 -1.25 3.41
C ALA A 181 -12.07 -2.71 2.94
N GLY A 182 -11.04 -3.51 3.22
CA GLY A 182 -11.05 -4.95 2.95
C GLY A 182 -12.11 -5.71 3.76
N HIS A 183 -12.23 -5.44 5.06
CA HIS A 183 -13.24 -6.07 5.92
C HIS A 183 -14.66 -5.75 5.45
N THR A 184 -14.93 -4.50 5.11
CA THR A 184 -16.25 -4.07 4.59
C THR A 184 -16.58 -4.83 3.30
N LEU A 185 -15.60 -5.00 2.41
CA LEU A 185 -15.78 -5.79 1.20
C LEU A 185 -16.11 -7.25 1.52
N PHE A 186 -15.34 -7.92 2.39
CA PHE A 186 -15.60 -9.33 2.70
C PHE A 186 -16.86 -9.54 3.54
N ALA A 187 -17.31 -8.54 4.31
CA ALA A 187 -18.60 -8.59 4.99
C ALA A 187 -19.77 -8.65 4.00
N SER A 188 -19.63 -8.03 2.81
CA SER A 188 -20.65 -8.09 1.75
C SER A 188 -20.85 -9.49 1.15
N GLU A 189 -19.90 -10.42 1.37
CA GLU A 189 -20.03 -11.82 0.92
C GLU A 189 -21.21 -12.54 1.61
N ALA A 190 -21.66 -12.06 2.78
CA ALA A 190 -22.83 -12.58 3.46
C ALA A 190 -24.12 -12.41 2.63
N TYR A 191 -24.17 -11.40 1.77
CA TYR A 191 -25.33 -11.07 0.93
C TYR A 191 -25.15 -11.49 -0.53
N THR A 192 -23.90 -11.50 -1.02
CA THR A 192 -23.59 -11.68 -2.46
C THR A 192 -22.92 -13.02 -2.77
N GLY A 193 -22.59 -13.83 -1.76
CA GLY A 193 -21.78 -15.02 -1.91
C GLY A 193 -20.27 -14.72 -1.99
N THR A 194 -19.46 -15.74 -2.26
CA THR A 194 -18.00 -15.56 -2.30
C THR A 194 -17.58 -14.68 -3.48
N MET A 195 -16.77 -13.65 -3.18
CA MET A 195 -16.27 -12.69 -4.15
C MET A 195 -15.45 -13.37 -5.27
N PRO A 196 -15.72 -13.10 -6.56
CA PRO A 196 -14.82 -13.48 -7.64
C PRO A 196 -13.48 -12.77 -7.51
N VAL A 197 -12.36 -13.47 -7.78
CA VAL A 197 -11.01 -12.93 -7.56
C VAL A 197 -10.77 -11.67 -8.39
N LEU A 198 -11.17 -11.66 -9.66
CA LEU A 198 -11.01 -10.50 -10.52
C LEU A 198 -11.73 -9.25 -9.97
N ALA A 199 -12.96 -9.43 -9.45
CA ALA A 199 -13.72 -8.35 -8.82
C ALA A 199 -13.02 -7.87 -7.54
N GLY A 200 -12.58 -8.79 -6.69
CA GLY A 200 -11.81 -8.47 -5.48
C GLY A 200 -10.53 -7.69 -5.78
N LEU A 201 -9.80 -8.04 -6.85
CA LEU A 201 -8.60 -7.31 -7.27
C LEU A 201 -8.91 -5.93 -7.85
N ARG A 202 -10.06 -5.73 -8.51
CA ARG A 202 -10.52 -4.41 -8.94
C ARG A 202 -10.84 -3.52 -7.73
N VAL A 203 -11.56 -4.06 -6.75
CA VAL A 203 -11.87 -3.34 -5.52
C VAL A 203 -10.62 -3.04 -4.71
N TYR A 204 -9.65 -3.96 -4.65
CA TYR A 204 -8.34 -3.71 -4.04
C TYR A 204 -7.69 -2.45 -4.60
N ARG A 205 -7.57 -2.38 -5.94
CA ARG A 205 -6.98 -1.22 -6.62
C ARG A 205 -7.77 0.07 -6.37
N ALA A 206 -9.09 -0.01 -6.31
CA ALA A 206 -9.95 1.16 -6.15
C ALA A 206 -10.07 1.67 -4.70
N ARG A 207 -10.00 0.78 -3.70
CA ARG A 207 -10.39 1.09 -2.31
C ARG A 207 -9.32 0.82 -1.26
N MET A 208 -8.34 -0.04 -1.55
CA MET A 208 -7.27 -0.34 -0.60
C MET A 208 -5.94 0.26 -1.03
N ASP A 209 -5.59 0.14 -2.31
CA ASP A 209 -4.32 0.64 -2.83
C ASP A 209 -4.17 2.14 -2.56
N CYS A 210 -5.24 2.93 -2.74
CA CYS A 210 -5.25 4.36 -2.44
C CYS A 210 -4.85 4.70 -1.00
N HIS A 211 -5.21 3.86 -0.01
CA HIS A 211 -4.77 4.04 1.37
C HIS A 211 -3.32 3.58 1.56
N LEU A 212 -2.96 2.43 0.98
CA LEU A 212 -1.62 1.85 1.11
C LEU A 212 -0.53 2.69 0.44
N THR A 213 -0.85 3.45 -0.60
CA THR A 213 0.08 4.34 -1.30
C THR A 213 -0.04 5.80 -0.88
N TYR A 214 -1.02 6.16 -0.04
CA TYR A 214 -1.26 7.55 0.33
C TYR A 214 -0.04 8.20 0.98
N GLY A 215 0.47 9.26 0.36
CA GLY A 215 1.61 10.05 0.86
C GLY A 215 2.95 9.33 0.82
N CYS A 216 3.10 8.25 0.06
CA CYS A 216 4.36 7.51 -0.07
C CYS A 216 5.50 8.32 -0.71
N GLU A 217 5.15 9.38 -1.43
CA GLU A 217 6.05 10.34 -2.05
C GLU A 217 6.77 11.20 -0.99
N VAL A 218 6.11 11.45 0.15
CA VAL A 218 6.65 12.23 1.28
C VAL A 218 7.18 11.29 2.35
N CYS A 219 6.39 10.27 2.69
CA CYS A 219 6.66 9.26 3.71
C CYS A 219 7.44 8.09 3.11
N ILE A 220 8.74 8.28 2.91
CA ILE A 220 9.65 7.22 2.45
C ILE A 220 9.78 6.15 3.54
N ASP A 221 9.70 4.88 3.15
CA ASP A 221 9.55 3.71 4.04
C ASP A 221 10.82 3.31 4.82
N ILE A 222 11.39 4.23 5.59
CA ILE A 222 12.56 3.99 6.46
C ILE A 222 12.18 3.18 7.70
N CYS A 223 10.96 3.38 8.21
CA CYS A 223 10.44 2.68 9.37
C CYS A 223 9.91 1.29 9.00
N GLU A 224 10.74 0.26 9.18
CA GLU A 224 10.34 -1.13 8.91
C GLU A 224 9.11 -1.57 9.72
N LYS A 225 8.95 -1.08 10.95
CA LYS A 225 7.75 -1.34 11.78
C LYS A 225 6.48 -0.78 11.12
N GLY A 226 6.54 0.45 10.62
CA GLY A 226 5.42 1.10 9.93
C GLY A 226 5.09 0.41 8.60
N LEU A 227 6.11 0.12 7.79
CA LEU A 227 5.94 -0.59 6.52
C LEU A 227 5.34 -2.01 6.73
N ALA A 228 5.76 -2.72 7.78
CA ALA A 228 5.19 -4.03 8.12
C ALA A 228 3.67 -3.99 8.38
N LEU A 229 3.12 -2.88 8.87
CA LEU A 229 1.67 -2.70 9.04
C LEU A 229 0.96 -2.65 7.68
N LEU A 230 1.50 -1.89 6.72
CA LEU A 230 0.96 -1.80 5.36
C LEU A 230 1.06 -3.14 4.63
N GLU A 231 2.21 -3.80 4.73
CA GLU A 231 2.39 -5.14 4.14
C GLU A 231 1.42 -6.14 4.76
N LYS A 232 1.19 -6.09 6.09
CA LYS A 232 0.23 -6.98 6.77
C LYS A 232 -1.19 -6.76 6.24
N ALA A 233 -1.61 -5.51 6.04
CA ALA A 233 -2.91 -5.20 5.46
C ALA A 233 -3.05 -5.74 4.03
N GLN A 234 -2.04 -5.52 3.17
CA GLN A 234 -2.02 -6.05 1.80
C GLN A 234 -2.06 -7.58 1.77
N LYS A 235 -1.14 -8.24 2.49
CA LYS A 235 -1.05 -9.71 2.56
C LYS A 235 -2.33 -10.32 3.14
N GLY A 236 -2.92 -9.70 4.15
CA GLY A 236 -4.18 -10.13 4.76
C GLY A 236 -5.34 -10.13 3.77
N PHE A 237 -5.49 -9.07 2.99
CA PHE A 237 -6.51 -9.00 1.94
C PHE A 237 -6.31 -10.08 0.87
N LEU A 238 -5.11 -10.21 0.32
CA LEU A 238 -4.83 -11.18 -0.75
C LEU A 238 -5.02 -12.63 -0.27
N ARG A 239 -4.60 -12.94 0.96
CA ARG A 239 -4.86 -14.25 1.58
C ARG A 239 -6.35 -14.54 1.70
N ARG A 240 -7.13 -13.60 2.22
CA ARG A 240 -8.58 -13.76 2.36
C ARG A 240 -9.26 -13.94 1.00
N LEU A 241 -8.85 -13.17 -0.01
CA LEU A 241 -9.39 -13.26 -1.37
C LEU A 241 -9.11 -14.62 -2.03
N LEU A 242 -7.90 -15.15 -1.85
CA LEU A 242 -7.46 -16.43 -2.41
C LEU A 242 -7.92 -17.64 -1.58
N GLY A 243 -8.37 -17.44 -0.34
CA GLY A 243 -8.69 -18.52 0.60
C GLY A 243 -7.48 -19.15 1.27
N LEU A 244 -6.35 -18.44 1.32
CA LEU A 244 -5.10 -18.91 1.90
C LEU A 244 -4.98 -18.51 3.39
N GLY A 245 -4.30 -19.36 4.15
CA GLY A 245 -3.99 -19.18 5.55
C GLY A 245 -2.78 -18.27 5.81
N PRO A 246 -2.55 -17.88 7.08
CA PRO A 246 -1.49 -16.94 7.46
C PRO A 246 -0.08 -17.48 7.24
N LEU A 247 0.08 -18.80 7.15
CA LEU A 247 1.36 -19.49 6.95
C LEU A 247 1.68 -19.77 5.47
N SER A 248 0.82 -19.31 4.54
CA SER A 248 1.07 -19.43 3.10
C SER A 248 2.37 -18.70 2.74
N VAL A 249 3.10 -19.24 1.76
CA VAL A 249 4.24 -18.55 1.17
C VAL A 249 3.78 -17.18 0.67
N THR A 250 4.58 -16.13 0.86
CA THR A 250 4.15 -14.77 0.54
C THR A 250 4.21 -14.49 -0.97
N ALA A 251 5.23 -15.03 -1.66
CA ALA A 251 5.44 -14.80 -3.09
C ALA A 251 4.25 -15.22 -3.96
N VAL A 252 3.55 -16.30 -3.61
CA VAL A 252 2.36 -16.76 -4.35
C VAL A 252 1.23 -15.73 -4.32
N LEU A 253 1.11 -14.90 -3.28
CA LEU A 253 0.07 -13.87 -3.23
C LEU A 253 0.21 -12.88 -4.39
N PHE A 254 1.45 -12.50 -4.68
CA PHE A 254 1.78 -11.53 -5.73
C PHE A 254 1.82 -12.20 -7.10
N ALA A 255 2.48 -13.35 -7.21
CA ALA A 255 2.62 -14.10 -8.46
C ALA A 255 1.30 -14.64 -9.02
N LEU A 256 0.33 -14.96 -8.16
CA LEU A 256 -0.98 -15.44 -8.61
C LEU A 256 -1.93 -14.29 -8.99
N THR A 257 -1.83 -13.13 -8.31
CA THR A 257 -2.80 -12.03 -8.46
C THR A 257 -2.32 -10.92 -9.39
N GLY A 258 -1.01 -10.84 -9.66
CA GLY A 258 -0.40 -9.72 -10.36
C GLY A 258 -0.42 -8.40 -9.58
N ILE A 259 -0.57 -8.45 -8.25
CA ILE A 259 -0.41 -7.28 -7.40
C ILE A 259 1.04 -7.16 -6.98
N MET A 260 1.63 -5.98 -7.14
CA MET A 260 2.99 -5.70 -6.69
C MET A 260 3.06 -5.61 -5.16
N PRO A 261 4.11 -6.17 -4.51
CA PRO A 261 4.34 -5.95 -3.09
C PRO A 261 4.40 -4.45 -2.77
N ILE A 262 3.72 -4.03 -1.70
CA ILE A 262 3.53 -2.61 -1.41
C ILE A 262 4.85 -1.86 -1.19
N ARG A 263 5.88 -2.53 -0.66
CA ARG A 263 7.25 -2.03 -0.53
C ARG A 263 7.83 -1.53 -1.86
N HIS A 264 7.75 -2.35 -2.91
CA HIS A 264 8.27 -2.01 -4.24
C HIS A 264 7.38 -0.95 -4.92
N ARG A 265 6.05 -1.08 -4.76
CA ARG A 265 5.10 -0.12 -5.35
C ARG A 265 5.30 1.30 -4.82
N ARG A 266 5.45 1.47 -3.50
CA ARG A 266 5.61 2.77 -2.85
C ARG A 266 6.91 3.46 -3.25
N ILE A 267 8.03 2.74 -3.31
CA ILE A 267 9.30 3.34 -3.75
C ILE A 267 9.26 3.74 -5.23
N ILE A 268 8.60 2.96 -6.11
CA ILE A 268 8.39 3.36 -7.51
C ILE A 268 7.58 4.66 -7.61
N LEU A 269 6.54 4.82 -6.80
CA LEU A 269 5.75 6.07 -6.78
C LEU A 269 6.59 7.26 -6.29
N ALA A 270 7.42 7.08 -5.26
CA ALA A 270 8.36 8.11 -4.82
C ALA A 270 9.40 8.48 -5.89
N LEU A 271 9.91 7.51 -6.67
CA LEU A 271 10.81 7.76 -7.80
C LEU A 271 10.10 8.50 -8.95
N ARG A 272 8.85 8.17 -9.25
CA ARG A 272 8.04 8.93 -10.23
C ARG A 272 7.79 10.36 -9.77
N TYR A 273 7.59 10.56 -8.47
CA TYR A 273 7.53 11.90 -7.90
C TYR A 273 8.87 12.64 -8.01
N ALA A 274 10.01 11.95 -7.85
CA ALA A 274 11.32 12.55 -8.11
C ALA A 274 11.47 13.03 -9.57
N ILE A 275 10.97 12.28 -10.55
CA ILE A 275 10.91 12.73 -11.96
C ILE A 275 10.06 14.00 -12.08
N TYR A 276 8.89 14.03 -11.44
CA TYR A 276 8.03 15.22 -11.41
C TYR A 276 8.75 16.44 -10.83
N LEU A 277 9.44 16.28 -9.69
CA LEU A 277 10.19 17.35 -9.03
C LEU A 277 11.34 17.89 -9.90
N LEU A 278 12.06 17.00 -10.58
CA LEU A 278 13.13 17.35 -11.50
C LEU A 278 12.62 18.20 -12.67
N LYS A 279 11.40 17.93 -13.15
CA LYS A 279 10.76 18.67 -14.26
C LYS A 279 10.16 20.02 -13.85
N GLN A 280 10.01 20.30 -12.56
CA GLN A 280 9.44 21.58 -12.12
C GLN A 280 10.39 22.75 -12.45
N PRO A 281 9.85 23.95 -12.75
CA PRO A 281 10.68 25.12 -12.98
C PRO A 281 11.63 25.41 -11.80
N PRO A 282 12.87 25.86 -12.04
CA PRO A 282 13.85 26.16 -10.99
C PRO A 282 13.42 27.20 -9.95
N THR A 283 12.42 28.01 -10.29
CA THR A 283 11.85 29.03 -9.40
C THR A 283 10.94 28.44 -8.33
N THR A 284 10.34 27.27 -8.58
CA THR A 284 9.39 26.61 -7.67
C THR A 284 10.06 26.10 -6.40
N LEU A 285 9.32 26.12 -5.28
CA LEU A 285 9.80 25.55 -4.01
C LEU A 285 10.05 24.05 -4.11
N ALA A 286 9.24 23.33 -4.89
CA ALA A 286 9.37 21.90 -5.10
C ALA A 286 10.71 21.52 -5.76
N ASN A 287 11.10 22.21 -6.84
CA ASN A 287 12.40 21.99 -7.47
C ASN A 287 13.55 22.37 -6.52
N LYS A 288 13.46 23.52 -5.86
CA LYS A 288 14.47 23.97 -4.89
C LYS A 288 14.67 22.96 -3.75
N ALA A 289 13.60 22.41 -3.20
CA ALA A 289 13.66 21.39 -2.14
C ALA A 289 14.31 20.09 -2.63
N PHE A 290 14.04 19.69 -3.87
CA PHE A 290 14.66 18.52 -4.48
C PHE A 290 16.18 18.70 -4.65
N ILE A 291 16.60 19.83 -5.20
CA ILE A 291 18.03 20.18 -5.39
C ILE A 291 18.73 20.31 -4.04
N ASP A 292 18.11 20.97 -3.06
CA ASP A 292 18.66 21.07 -1.71
C ASP A 292 18.81 19.69 -1.06
N SER A 293 17.86 18.77 -1.26
CA SER A 293 17.98 17.39 -0.79
C SER A 293 19.16 16.64 -1.43
N LEU A 294 19.48 16.87 -2.70
CA LEU A 294 20.68 16.30 -3.33
C LEU A 294 21.95 16.84 -2.69
N ALA A 295 22.02 18.16 -2.47
CA ALA A 295 23.16 18.82 -1.84
C ALA A 295 23.36 18.38 -0.37
N LEU A 296 22.27 18.18 0.38
CA LEU A 296 22.31 17.64 1.73
C LEU A 296 22.91 16.23 1.76
N TYR A 297 22.51 15.36 0.82
CA TYR A 297 23.07 14.02 0.71
C TYR A 297 24.57 14.04 0.40
N GLN A 298 25.00 14.88 -0.55
CA GLN A 298 26.43 15.05 -0.88
C GLN A 298 27.27 15.45 0.35
N LYS A 299 26.67 16.22 1.28
CA LYS A 299 27.30 16.64 2.54
C LYS A 299 27.14 15.63 3.68
N GLY A 300 26.62 14.42 3.41
CA GLY A 300 26.38 13.39 4.42
C GLY A 300 25.30 13.73 5.44
N LYS A 301 24.36 14.62 5.10
CA LYS A 301 23.23 14.99 5.96
C LYS A 301 21.99 14.14 5.66
N LYS A 302 21.16 13.92 6.69
CA LYS A 302 19.87 13.23 6.54
C LYS A 302 18.94 14.06 5.67
N CYS A 303 18.31 13.44 4.69
CA CYS A 303 17.46 14.11 3.70
C CYS A 303 16.55 13.09 2.98
N TRP A 304 15.64 13.60 2.16
CA TRP A 304 14.66 12.79 1.43
C TRP A 304 15.32 11.83 0.42
N ILE A 305 16.29 12.31 -0.38
CA ILE A 305 17.08 11.46 -1.30
C ILE A 305 17.85 10.37 -0.55
N GLY A 306 18.46 10.70 0.59
CA GLY A 306 19.16 9.72 1.41
C GLY A 306 18.25 8.62 1.94
N ASN A 307 17.00 8.97 2.25
CA ASN A 307 15.98 7.98 2.61
C ASN A 307 15.65 7.06 1.42
N ILE A 308 15.47 7.60 0.21
CA ILE A 308 15.22 6.78 -0.98
C ILE A 308 16.37 5.80 -1.22
N ILE A 309 17.62 6.27 -1.22
CA ILE A 309 18.80 5.42 -1.41
C ILE A 309 18.86 4.33 -0.34
N THR A 310 18.56 4.68 0.91
CA THR A 310 18.51 3.72 2.02
C THR A 310 17.45 2.64 1.80
N VAL A 311 16.24 2.99 1.34
CA VAL A 311 15.16 2.03 1.06
C VAL A 311 15.51 1.12 -0.11
N LEU A 312 16.09 1.67 -1.18
CA LEU A 312 16.55 0.90 -2.34
C LEU A 312 17.59 -0.16 -1.97
N ALA A 313 18.55 0.21 -1.11
CA ALA A 313 19.55 -0.71 -0.58
C ALA A 313 18.99 -1.75 0.42
N ARG A 314 17.75 -1.56 0.89
CA ARG A 314 17.05 -2.49 1.80
C ARG A 314 15.99 -3.34 1.10
N LEU A 315 15.86 -3.26 -0.22
CA LEU A 315 14.96 -4.14 -0.95
C LEU A 315 15.37 -5.61 -0.76
N PRO A 316 14.40 -6.52 -0.53
CA PRO A 316 14.70 -7.89 -0.19
C PRO A 316 15.28 -8.65 -1.39
N ASP A 317 16.24 -9.54 -1.11
CA ASP A 317 16.90 -10.47 -2.04
C ASP A 317 17.76 -9.85 -3.14
N ALA A 318 17.34 -8.72 -3.72
CA ALA A 318 18.05 -8.01 -4.78
C ALA A 318 18.08 -6.50 -4.50
N PRO A 319 18.91 -6.02 -3.55
CA PRO A 319 19.04 -4.61 -3.26
C PRO A 319 19.45 -3.78 -4.50
N VAL A 320 18.90 -2.58 -4.62
CA VAL A 320 19.23 -1.66 -5.71
C VAL A 320 20.21 -0.61 -5.19
N VAL A 321 21.44 -0.64 -5.69
CA VAL A 321 22.50 0.31 -5.33
C VAL A 321 22.63 1.34 -6.44
N ILE A 322 22.52 2.61 -6.08
CA ILE A 322 22.57 3.72 -7.04
C ILE A 322 23.49 4.82 -6.56
N THR A 323 23.95 5.64 -7.50
CA THR A 323 24.69 6.86 -7.22
C THR A 323 23.77 8.07 -7.31
N LEU A 324 24.24 9.22 -6.82
CA LEU A 324 23.52 10.48 -6.95
C LEU A 324 23.33 10.93 -8.40
N GLU A 325 24.19 10.48 -9.31
CA GLU A 325 24.09 10.82 -10.73
C GLU A 325 22.77 10.33 -11.34
N SER A 326 22.23 9.22 -10.83
CA SER A 326 20.93 8.69 -11.24
C SER A 326 19.78 9.68 -11.01
N PHE A 327 19.89 10.58 -10.02
CA PHE A 327 18.83 11.56 -9.72
C PHE A 327 18.95 12.88 -10.49
N LYS A 328 19.98 13.06 -11.31
CA LYS A 328 20.19 14.30 -12.07
C LYS A 328 19.42 14.33 -13.39
N THR A 329 18.98 13.18 -13.88
CA THR A 329 18.29 13.06 -15.18
C THR A 329 17.06 12.18 -15.05
N GLU A 330 16.04 12.44 -15.89
CA GLU A 330 14.85 11.60 -15.96
C GLU A 330 15.20 10.16 -16.35
N ALA A 331 16.07 9.98 -17.35
CA ALA A 331 16.52 8.67 -17.79
C ALA A 331 17.25 7.91 -16.66
N GLY A 332 18.05 8.62 -15.86
CA GLY A 332 18.70 8.05 -14.68
C GLY A 332 17.70 7.50 -13.67
N ILE A 333 16.67 8.29 -13.31
CA ILE A 333 15.64 7.86 -12.36
C ILE A 333 14.78 6.72 -12.94
N GLN A 334 14.48 6.77 -14.24
CA GLN A 334 13.77 5.69 -14.93
C GLN A 334 14.54 4.38 -14.88
N ALA A 335 15.85 4.39 -15.10
CA ALA A 335 16.68 3.20 -14.93
C ALA A 335 16.66 2.65 -13.49
N VAL A 336 16.53 3.52 -12.48
CA VAL A 336 16.32 3.08 -11.09
C VAL A 336 14.95 2.40 -10.93
N ILE A 337 13.89 2.95 -11.53
CA ILE A 337 12.56 2.32 -11.51
C ILE A 337 12.62 0.93 -12.13
N ASP A 338 13.25 0.78 -13.29
CA ASP A 338 13.41 -0.50 -13.98
C ASP A 338 14.20 -1.50 -13.11
N ALA A 339 15.26 -1.04 -12.42
CA ALA A 339 16.01 -1.86 -11.48
C ALA A 339 15.18 -2.31 -10.26
N VAL A 340 14.26 -1.46 -9.78
CA VAL A 340 13.31 -1.84 -8.70
C VAL A 340 12.29 -2.87 -9.19
N GLU A 341 11.80 -2.73 -10.42
CA GLU A 341 10.92 -3.73 -11.03
C GLU A 341 11.64 -5.08 -11.15
N GLU A 342 12.91 -5.06 -11.55
CA GLU A 342 13.70 -6.29 -11.62
C GLU A 342 13.97 -6.90 -10.24
N SER A 343 14.34 -6.07 -9.26
CA SER A 343 14.48 -6.49 -7.85
C SER A 343 13.20 -7.18 -7.34
N CYS A 344 12.03 -6.61 -7.64
CA CYS A 344 10.75 -7.20 -7.30
C CYS A 344 10.52 -8.55 -7.99
N SER A 345 10.90 -8.68 -9.27
CA SER A 345 10.78 -9.92 -10.03
C SER A 345 11.62 -11.03 -9.40
N GLN A 346 12.88 -10.73 -9.09
CA GLN A 346 13.81 -11.67 -8.46
C GLN A 346 13.34 -12.10 -7.06
N HIS A 347 12.86 -11.16 -6.24
CA HIS A 347 12.30 -11.45 -4.92
C HIS A 347 11.14 -12.46 -4.99
N ILE A 348 10.23 -12.28 -5.95
CA ILE A 348 9.08 -13.18 -6.12
C ILE A 348 9.54 -14.54 -6.66
N ILE A 349 10.40 -14.57 -7.68
CA ILE A 349 10.92 -15.82 -8.27
C ILE A 349 11.65 -16.65 -7.21
N LYS A 350 12.51 -16.03 -6.41
CA LYS A 350 13.21 -16.70 -5.29
C LYS A 350 12.23 -17.25 -4.25
N GLY A 351 11.17 -16.50 -3.93
CA GLY A 351 10.12 -16.98 -3.04
C GLY A 351 9.30 -18.13 -3.60
N LEU A 352 9.13 -18.20 -4.93
CA LEU A 352 8.48 -19.32 -5.62
C LEU A 352 9.37 -20.57 -5.70
N ALA A 353 10.70 -20.41 -5.70
CA ALA A 353 11.67 -21.51 -5.62
C ALA A 353 11.69 -22.22 -4.25
N SER A 354 10.74 -21.93 -3.37
CA SER A 354 10.58 -22.62 -2.09
C SER A 354 10.26 -24.10 -2.30
N SER A 355 10.92 -24.97 -1.54
CA SER A 355 10.55 -26.40 -1.44
C SER A 355 9.12 -26.64 -0.94
N ARG A 356 8.45 -25.59 -0.45
CA ARG A 356 7.05 -25.61 -0.06
C ARG A 356 6.08 -25.47 -1.23
N LEU A 357 6.54 -25.31 -2.46
CA LEU A 357 5.68 -25.05 -3.62
C LEU A 357 5.95 -26.05 -4.75
N PRO A 358 5.81 -27.37 -4.51
CA PRO A 358 6.14 -28.42 -5.49
C PRO A 358 5.29 -28.37 -6.77
N LEU A 359 4.17 -27.65 -6.77
CA LEU A 359 3.29 -27.48 -7.93
C LEU A 359 3.37 -26.09 -8.58
N LEU A 360 4.18 -25.19 -8.01
CA LEU A 360 4.37 -23.82 -8.48
C LEU A 360 5.86 -23.51 -8.59
N HIS A 361 6.60 -24.39 -9.26
CA HIS A 361 7.99 -24.17 -9.65
C HIS A 361 8.23 -24.63 -11.09
N GLY A 362 9.36 -24.23 -11.65
CA GLY A 362 9.82 -24.69 -12.96
C GLY A 362 9.58 -23.68 -14.10
N PRO A 363 10.20 -23.93 -15.27
CA PRO A 363 10.10 -23.07 -16.45
C PRO A 363 8.66 -22.95 -16.98
N GLU A 364 7.77 -23.88 -16.64
CA GLU A 364 6.38 -23.94 -17.07
C GLU A 364 5.52 -22.79 -16.52
N LEU A 365 5.96 -22.13 -15.45
CA LEU A 365 5.32 -20.91 -14.96
C LEU A 365 5.48 -19.73 -15.92
N GLY A 366 6.34 -19.85 -16.94
CA GLY A 366 6.61 -18.81 -17.94
C GLY A 366 7.24 -17.56 -17.33
N LEU A 367 7.93 -17.72 -16.19
CA LEU A 367 8.62 -16.62 -15.52
C LEU A 367 9.92 -16.33 -16.25
N LEU A 368 10.06 -15.12 -16.75
CA LEU A 368 11.30 -14.62 -17.29
C LEU A 368 11.95 -13.72 -16.22
N PRO A 369 13.10 -14.12 -15.65
CA PRO A 369 13.93 -13.19 -14.87
C PRO A 369 14.19 -11.94 -15.74
N GLY A 370 14.20 -10.74 -15.17
CA GLY A 370 14.23 -9.52 -15.97
C GLY A 370 12.86 -8.90 -16.23
N ASN A 371 11.78 -9.70 -16.24
CA ASN A 371 10.49 -9.25 -16.77
C ASN A 371 9.37 -9.33 -15.73
N ILE A 372 9.13 -8.20 -15.07
CA ILE A 372 8.10 -8.06 -14.04
C ILE A 372 6.69 -8.39 -14.54
N GLN A 373 6.40 -8.23 -15.84
CA GLN A 373 5.08 -8.54 -16.42
C GLN A 373 4.80 -10.04 -16.47
N THR A 374 5.84 -10.87 -16.58
CA THR A 374 5.69 -12.33 -16.47
C THR A 374 5.48 -12.77 -15.03
N THR A 375 6.12 -12.07 -14.09
CA THR A 375 6.07 -12.37 -12.65
C THR A 375 4.79 -11.87 -11.98
N LEU A 376 4.32 -10.68 -12.33
CA LEU A 376 3.12 -10.04 -11.79
C LEU A 376 1.93 -10.19 -12.76
N LYS A 377 1.58 -11.42 -13.11
CA LYS A 377 0.43 -11.72 -13.96
C LYS A 377 -0.63 -12.50 -13.19
N MET A 378 -1.88 -12.01 -13.23
CA MET A 378 -3.00 -12.78 -12.71
C MET A 378 -3.12 -14.11 -13.45
N ARG A 379 -3.09 -15.23 -12.73
CA ARG A 379 -3.14 -16.55 -13.34
C ARG A 379 -4.53 -16.86 -13.92
N PRO A 380 -4.64 -17.44 -15.14
CA PRO A 380 -5.91 -17.64 -15.83
C PRO A 380 -6.95 -18.44 -15.03
N TYR A 381 -6.53 -19.50 -14.34
CA TYR A 381 -7.44 -20.34 -13.56
C TYR A 381 -8.24 -19.56 -12.50
N LEU A 382 -7.69 -18.47 -11.93
CA LEU A 382 -8.41 -17.65 -10.94
C LEU A 382 -9.64 -16.95 -11.54
N ARG A 383 -9.67 -16.78 -12.86
CA ARG A 383 -10.83 -16.28 -13.62
C ARG A 383 -11.68 -17.42 -14.16
N ASN A 384 -11.05 -18.48 -14.68
CA ASN A 384 -11.75 -19.56 -15.37
C ASN A 384 -12.53 -20.47 -14.41
N VAL A 385 -12.04 -20.69 -13.19
CA VAL A 385 -12.72 -21.49 -12.17
C VAL A 385 -13.76 -20.64 -11.43
N ILE A 386 -14.99 -20.69 -11.93
CA ILE A 386 -16.12 -19.91 -11.41
C ILE A 386 -16.53 -20.37 -10.01
N VAL A 387 -16.60 -21.69 -9.79
CA VAL A 387 -17.04 -22.28 -8.51
C VAL A 387 -16.02 -21.95 -7.41
N PRO A 388 -16.40 -21.15 -6.39
CA PRO A 388 -15.44 -20.67 -5.40
C PRO A 388 -14.78 -21.77 -4.57
N ALA A 389 -15.53 -22.82 -4.24
CA ALA A 389 -15.01 -23.97 -3.50
C ALA A 389 -13.91 -24.71 -4.27
N HIS A 390 -14.12 -24.96 -5.57
CA HIS A 390 -13.14 -25.59 -6.44
C HIS A 390 -11.90 -24.71 -6.62
N ARG A 391 -12.10 -23.41 -6.83
CA ARG A 391 -11.00 -22.45 -6.98
C ARG A 391 -10.14 -22.39 -5.73
N LYS A 392 -10.76 -22.26 -4.54
CA LYS A 392 -10.04 -22.20 -3.26
C LYS A 392 -9.30 -23.50 -2.98
N ALA A 393 -9.91 -24.66 -3.21
CA ALA A 393 -9.25 -25.94 -3.08
C ALA A 393 -8.03 -26.05 -4.00
N LEU A 394 -8.18 -25.70 -5.28
CA LEU A 394 -7.06 -25.67 -6.22
C LEU A 394 -5.95 -24.71 -5.76
N THR A 395 -6.28 -23.48 -5.36
CA THR A 395 -5.28 -22.53 -4.86
C THR A 395 -4.58 -23.02 -3.59
N CYS A 396 -5.31 -23.62 -2.65
CA CYS A 396 -4.74 -24.26 -1.46
C CYS A 396 -3.81 -25.43 -1.82
N MET A 397 -4.19 -26.26 -2.79
CA MET A 397 -3.35 -27.36 -3.28
C MET A 397 -2.04 -26.84 -3.88
N LEU A 398 -2.12 -25.85 -4.78
CA LEU A 398 -0.95 -25.28 -5.45
C LEU A 398 0.02 -24.56 -4.49
N CYS A 399 -0.52 -23.93 -3.45
CA CYS A 399 0.25 -23.12 -2.49
C CYS A 399 0.69 -23.90 -1.24
N SER A 400 0.50 -25.23 -1.23
CA SER A 400 0.73 -26.12 -0.09
C SER A 400 0.13 -25.60 1.22
N ASP A 401 -1.14 -25.20 1.14
CA ASP A 401 -1.99 -24.83 2.28
C ASP A 401 -3.21 -25.74 2.36
N HIS A 402 -2.93 -27.05 2.37
CA HIS A 402 -3.91 -28.13 2.37
C HIS A 402 -3.68 -29.11 3.53
N THR A 403 -4.53 -30.13 3.61
CA THR A 403 -4.60 -31.10 4.72
C THR A 403 -3.90 -32.43 4.45
N LEU A 404 -3.11 -32.54 3.38
CA LEU A 404 -2.27 -33.71 3.15
C LEU A 404 -1.17 -33.85 4.22
N ALA A 405 -0.75 -35.08 4.49
CA ALA A 405 0.23 -35.41 5.51
C ALA A 405 1.56 -34.67 5.31
N VAL A 406 1.98 -34.43 4.06
CA VAL A 406 3.19 -33.67 3.74
C VAL A 406 3.18 -32.27 4.39
N GLU A 407 2.03 -31.60 4.45
CA GLU A 407 1.91 -30.27 5.08
C GLU A 407 1.53 -30.33 6.55
N MET A 408 0.71 -31.31 6.95
CA MET A 408 0.34 -31.49 8.35
C MET A 408 1.57 -31.77 9.22
N TYR A 409 2.38 -32.75 8.83
CA TYR A 409 3.56 -33.15 9.60
C TYR A 409 4.73 -32.18 9.47
N ARG A 410 4.74 -31.30 8.47
CA ARG A 410 5.72 -30.20 8.38
C ARG A 410 5.71 -29.30 9.62
N ARG A 411 4.53 -29.15 10.23
CA ARG A 411 4.29 -28.27 11.39
C ARG A 411 4.44 -29.00 12.72
N VAL A 412 4.51 -30.33 12.69
CA VAL A 412 4.73 -31.14 13.88
C VAL A 412 6.22 -31.23 14.14
N ARG A 413 6.60 -31.16 15.40
CA ARG A 413 7.96 -31.47 15.86
C ARG A 413 7.92 -32.79 16.61
N CYS A 414 8.94 -33.62 16.39
CA CYS A 414 9.11 -34.82 17.21
C CYS A 414 9.36 -34.41 18.68
N PRO A 415 9.18 -35.32 19.65
CA PRO A 415 9.47 -35.03 21.06
C PRO A 415 10.89 -34.50 21.32
N LYS A 416 11.84 -34.88 20.44
CA LYS A 416 13.25 -34.41 20.46
C LYS A 416 13.48 -33.06 19.74
N GLY A 417 12.43 -32.39 19.27
CA GLY A 417 12.49 -31.08 18.63
C GLY A 417 12.79 -31.06 17.12
N TYR A 418 13.16 -32.20 16.51
CA TYR A 418 13.49 -32.27 15.08
C TYR A 418 12.25 -32.23 14.16
N GLU A 419 12.47 -31.78 12.91
CA GLU A 419 11.47 -31.82 11.84
C GLU A 419 11.28 -33.24 11.30
N ILE A 420 10.04 -33.61 11.01
CA ILE A 420 9.72 -34.90 10.36
C ILE A 420 10.09 -34.78 8.88
N ALA A 421 11.06 -35.56 8.41
CA ALA A 421 11.49 -35.56 7.00
C ALA A 421 10.31 -35.89 6.06
N PRO A 422 10.27 -35.35 4.82
CA PRO A 422 9.17 -35.61 3.87
C PRO A 422 8.87 -37.10 3.64
N ASN A 423 9.90 -37.94 3.53
CA ASN A 423 9.77 -39.39 3.32
C ASN A 423 9.26 -40.17 4.53
N ASN A 424 9.10 -39.48 5.68
CA ASN A 424 8.53 -40.03 6.91
C ASN A 424 7.12 -39.46 7.17
N ARG A 425 6.40 -39.06 6.10
CA ARG A 425 5.04 -38.51 6.15
C ARG A 425 4.11 -39.42 5.33
N PRO A 426 3.89 -40.67 5.78
CA PRO A 426 3.23 -41.68 4.96
C PRO A 426 1.78 -41.30 4.61
N CYS A 427 1.32 -41.83 3.48
CA CYS A 427 -0.08 -41.76 3.08
C CYS A 427 -0.95 -42.45 4.12
N ARG A 428 -2.00 -41.74 4.57
CA ARG A 428 -2.94 -42.22 5.58
C ARG A 428 -3.80 -43.38 5.11
N TYR A 429 -3.86 -43.62 3.80
CA TYR A 429 -4.79 -44.58 3.20
C TYR A 429 -4.09 -45.75 2.52
N CYS A 430 -3.10 -45.50 1.66
CA CYS A 430 -2.40 -46.57 0.92
C CYS A 430 -0.98 -46.85 1.44
N HIS A 431 -0.60 -46.26 2.58
CA HIS A 431 0.71 -46.46 3.23
C HIS A 431 1.95 -46.15 2.36
N ALA A 432 1.78 -45.46 1.23
CA ALA A 432 2.90 -44.94 0.45
C ALA A 432 3.81 -44.06 1.33
N PRO A 433 5.13 -43.99 1.05
CA PRO A 433 6.09 -43.33 1.94
C PRO A 433 5.81 -41.84 2.16
N THR A 434 5.18 -41.16 1.19
CA THR A 434 4.86 -39.73 1.28
C THR A 434 3.46 -39.43 0.76
N GLU A 435 2.60 -38.84 1.59
CA GLU A 435 1.32 -38.24 1.18
C GLU A 435 1.55 -36.85 0.57
N SER A 436 2.09 -36.80 -0.65
CA SER A 436 2.31 -35.56 -1.39
C SER A 436 1.10 -35.16 -2.25
N GLU A 437 1.13 -33.94 -2.77
CA GLU A 437 0.14 -33.41 -3.71
C GLU A 437 0.04 -34.32 -4.94
N LEU A 438 1.17 -34.63 -5.58
CA LEU A 438 1.23 -35.53 -6.74
C LEU A 438 0.73 -36.95 -6.40
N HIS A 439 1.08 -37.46 -5.21
CA HIS A 439 0.61 -38.76 -4.76
C HIS A 439 -0.92 -38.77 -4.63
N SER A 440 -1.50 -37.80 -3.93
CA SER A 440 -2.95 -37.71 -3.71
C SER A 440 -3.73 -37.57 -5.02
N LEU A 441 -3.22 -36.78 -5.96
CA LEU A 441 -3.89 -36.50 -7.23
C LEU A 441 -3.79 -37.68 -8.20
N PHE A 442 -2.60 -38.27 -8.38
CA PHE A 442 -2.35 -39.16 -9.51
C PHE A 442 -1.99 -40.60 -9.15
N LEU A 443 -1.57 -40.88 -7.92
CA LEU A 443 -0.97 -42.18 -7.57
C LEU A 443 -1.70 -42.95 -6.47
N CYS A 444 -2.40 -42.28 -5.54
CA CYS A 444 -2.98 -42.94 -4.39
C CYS A 444 -4.05 -43.97 -4.79
N GLU A 445 -3.96 -45.19 -4.26
CA GLU A 445 -4.89 -46.29 -4.51
C GLU A 445 -5.70 -46.67 -3.27
N GLY A 446 -5.66 -45.85 -2.22
CA GLY A 446 -6.26 -46.18 -0.91
C GLY A 446 -7.79 -46.17 -0.88
N PHE A 447 -8.46 -45.74 -1.95
CA PHE A 447 -9.92 -45.71 -2.05
C PHE A 447 -10.40 -46.00 -3.47
N ASP A 448 -11.47 -46.78 -3.59
CA ASP A 448 -12.14 -47.05 -4.86
C ASP A 448 -12.76 -45.78 -5.46
N ASP A 449 -13.44 -44.98 -4.64
CA ASP A 449 -14.02 -43.70 -5.05
C ASP A 449 -12.99 -42.72 -5.61
N LEU A 450 -11.78 -42.71 -5.06
CA LEU A 450 -10.68 -41.87 -5.56
C LEU A 450 -10.23 -42.34 -6.95
N ARG A 451 -10.12 -43.66 -7.16
CA ARG A 451 -9.79 -44.25 -8.46
C ARG A 451 -10.84 -43.91 -9.50
N MET A 452 -12.12 -44.12 -9.19
CA MET A 452 -13.23 -43.78 -10.08
C MET A 452 -13.25 -42.30 -10.46
N ARG A 453 -13.01 -41.40 -9.50
CA ARG A 453 -12.95 -39.95 -9.77
C ARG A 453 -11.74 -39.56 -10.61
N ARG A 454 -10.60 -40.22 -10.43
CA ARG A 454 -9.39 -40.01 -11.25
C ARG A 454 -9.60 -40.48 -12.68
N GLU A 455 -10.21 -41.64 -12.87
CA GLU A 455 -10.58 -42.16 -14.20
C GLU A 455 -11.56 -41.22 -14.90
N ALA A 456 -12.63 -40.82 -14.21
CA ALA A 456 -13.60 -39.87 -14.75
C ALA A 456 -12.95 -38.51 -15.12
N PHE A 457 -12.00 -38.04 -14.29
CA PHE A 457 -11.21 -36.85 -14.60
C PHE A 457 -10.41 -37.04 -15.90
N PHE A 458 -9.68 -38.14 -16.04
CA PHE A 458 -8.90 -38.41 -17.25
C PHE A 458 -9.76 -38.54 -18.50
N THR A 459 -10.87 -39.28 -18.45
CA THR A 459 -11.82 -39.38 -19.56
C THR A 459 -12.33 -38.00 -19.97
N ARG A 460 -12.63 -37.13 -18.99
CA ARG A 460 -13.10 -35.77 -19.28
C ARG A 460 -12.00 -34.91 -19.91
N VAL A 461 -10.76 -35.01 -19.44
CA VAL A 461 -9.62 -34.29 -20.02
C VAL A 461 -9.40 -34.71 -21.47
N SER A 462 -9.39 -36.02 -21.77
CA SER A 462 -9.23 -36.52 -23.13
C SER A 462 -10.39 -36.14 -24.06
N THR A 463 -11.61 -35.99 -23.51
CA THR A 463 -12.77 -35.49 -24.27
C THR A 463 -12.62 -34.00 -24.64
N ILE A 464 -12.15 -33.17 -23.70
CA ILE A 464 -11.97 -31.73 -23.93
C ILE A 464 -10.76 -31.47 -24.83
N SER A 465 -9.70 -32.24 -24.68
CA SER A 465 -8.44 -32.03 -25.37
C SER A 465 -7.72 -33.36 -25.60
N PRO A 466 -7.92 -34.00 -26.77
CA PRO A 466 -7.39 -35.34 -27.07
C PRO A 466 -5.86 -35.45 -26.99
N GLN A 467 -5.15 -34.33 -27.10
CA GLN A 467 -3.68 -34.24 -26.97
C GLN A 467 -3.15 -34.51 -25.54
N PHE A 468 -4.03 -34.55 -24.53
CA PHE A 468 -3.69 -34.92 -23.16
C PHE A 468 -4.13 -36.37 -22.88
N THR A 469 -3.25 -37.32 -23.23
CA THR A 469 -3.43 -38.72 -22.87
C THR A 469 -3.02 -38.96 -21.41
N VAL A 470 -3.59 -39.99 -20.77
CA VAL A 470 -3.22 -40.39 -19.40
C VAL A 470 -1.72 -40.58 -19.27
N GLN A 471 -1.11 -41.28 -20.23
CA GLN A 471 0.33 -41.54 -20.27
C GLN A 471 1.14 -40.25 -20.23
N ARG A 472 0.76 -39.23 -21.02
CA ARG A 472 1.43 -37.92 -21.05
C ARG A 472 1.29 -37.19 -19.72
N ILE A 473 0.11 -37.27 -19.09
CA ILE A 473 -0.13 -36.64 -17.78
C ILE A 473 0.73 -37.30 -16.70
N THR A 474 0.82 -38.63 -16.71
CA THR A 474 1.61 -39.36 -15.71
C THR A 474 3.11 -39.25 -15.92
N GLN A 475 3.58 -39.06 -17.17
CA GLN A 475 4.99 -38.87 -17.49
C GLN A 475 5.53 -37.54 -16.95
N ASP A 476 4.76 -36.46 -17.07
CA ASP A 476 5.13 -35.14 -16.57
C ASP A 476 3.90 -34.46 -15.92
N PRO A 477 3.59 -34.81 -14.67
CA PRO A 477 2.38 -34.33 -14.00
C PRO A 477 2.45 -32.85 -13.67
N ILE A 478 3.62 -32.30 -13.37
CA ILE A 478 3.79 -30.89 -13.04
C ILE A 478 3.51 -30.03 -14.28
N ARG A 479 4.13 -30.35 -15.41
CA ARG A 479 3.87 -29.65 -16.67
C ARG A 479 2.42 -29.75 -17.09
N SER A 480 1.81 -30.92 -16.91
CA SER A 480 0.39 -31.13 -17.21
C SER A 480 -0.50 -30.25 -16.33
N ILE A 481 -0.21 -30.13 -15.03
CA ILE A 481 -0.91 -29.20 -14.13
C ILE A 481 -0.83 -27.76 -14.67
N HIS A 482 0.36 -27.26 -15.01
CA HIS A 482 0.51 -25.90 -15.52
C HIS A 482 -0.32 -25.66 -16.79
N LEU A 483 -0.33 -26.63 -17.71
CA LEU A 483 -1.16 -26.57 -18.91
C LEU A 483 -2.66 -26.58 -18.58
N PHE A 484 -3.09 -27.34 -17.58
CA PHE A 484 -4.49 -27.31 -17.12
C PHE A 484 -4.87 -25.95 -16.54
N LEU A 485 -3.98 -25.31 -15.77
CA LEU A 485 -4.23 -24.01 -15.15
C LEU A 485 -4.41 -22.88 -16.18
N ASP A 486 -3.69 -22.95 -17.30
CA ASP A 486 -3.75 -21.94 -18.34
C ASP A 486 -4.88 -22.18 -19.35
N HIS A 487 -5.39 -23.41 -19.46
CA HIS A 487 -6.45 -23.76 -20.39
C HIS A 487 -7.85 -23.43 -19.83
N ARG A 488 -8.69 -22.76 -20.63
CA ARG A 488 -10.03 -22.27 -20.24
C ARG A 488 -10.96 -23.35 -19.70
N ASP A 489 -11.05 -24.48 -20.40
CA ASP A 489 -12.01 -25.55 -20.07
C ASP A 489 -11.44 -26.68 -19.19
N LEU A 490 -10.11 -26.85 -19.20
CA LEU A 490 -9.45 -27.84 -18.34
C LEU A 490 -9.27 -27.33 -16.91
N ALA A 491 -9.04 -26.02 -16.69
CA ALA A 491 -8.89 -25.46 -15.35
C ALA A 491 -10.10 -25.74 -14.44
N PRO A 492 -11.37 -25.51 -14.87
CA PRO A 492 -12.54 -25.86 -14.05
C PRO A 492 -12.66 -27.36 -13.77
N THR A 493 -12.35 -28.20 -14.77
CA THR A 493 -12.39 -29.66 -14.65
C THR A 493 -11.36 -30.15 -13.64
N PHE A 494 -10.12 -29.67 -13.73
CA PHE A 494 -9.06 -29.97 -12.80
C PHE A 494 -9.37 -29.44 -11.40
N ALA A 495 -9.86 -28.20 -11.28
CA ALA A 495 -10.22 -27.63 -9.98
C ALA A 495 -11.31 -28.42 -9.24
N LYS A 496 -12.32 -28.92 -9.97
CA LYS A 496 -13.34 -29.82 -9.41
C LYS A 496 -12.69 -31.12 -8.92
N PHE A 497 -11.82 -31.72 -9.73
CA PHE A 497 -11.12 -32.94 -9.33
C PHE A 497 -10.28 -32.72 -8.06
N VAL A 498 -9.50 -31.64 -7.99
CA VAL A 498 -8.73 -31.28 -6.78
C VAL A 498 -9.63 -31.08 -5.57
N TYR A 499 -10.78 -30.42 -5.72
CA TYR A 499 -11.76 -30.27 -4.64
C TYR A 499 -12.28 -31.61 -4.13
N ASP A 500 -12.68 -32.51 -5.04
CA ASP A 500 -13.14 -33.85 -4.69
C ASP A 500 -12.03 -34.63 -3.94
N VAL A 501 -10.78 -34.55 -4.41
CA VAL A 501 -9.61 -35.15 -3.73
C VAL A 501 -9.43 -34.57 -2.33
N MET A 502 -9.43 -33.25 -2.19
CA MET A 502 -9.21 -32.63 -0.88
C MET A 502 -10.28 -32.99 0.15
N ILE A 503 -11.53 -33.22 -0.26
CA ILE A 503 -12.59 -33.70 0.64
C ILE A 503 -12.25 -35.10 1.17
N MET A 504 -11.71 -35.97 0.32
CA MET A 504 -11.34 -37.35 0.69
C MET A 504 -10.11 -37.43 1.59
N PHE A 505 -9.32 -36.36 1.69
CA PHE A 505 -8.16 -36.24 2.58
C PHE A 505 -8.40 -35.19 3.70
N PRO A 506 -9.38 -35.41 4.61
CA PRO A 506 -9.74 -34.43 5.63
C PRO A 506 -8.58 -34.16 6.59
N GLY A 507 -8.42 -32.91 7.02
CA GLY A 507 -7.51 -32.57 8.11
C GLY A 507 -8.08 -33.00 9.48
N PRO A 508 -7.27 -32.97 10.55
CA PRO A 508 -7.76 -33.21 11.89
C PRO A 508 -8.83 -32.16 12.22
N GLN A 509 -10.00 -32.62 12.70
CA GLN A 509 -11.07 -31.71 13.11
C GLN A 509 -10.54 -30.80 14.21
N ARG A 510 -10.33 -29.51 13.89
CA ARG A 510 -10.15 -28.49 14.91
C ARG A 510 -11.49 -28.39 15.64
N LYS A 511 -11.57 -28.89 16.87
CA LYS A 511 -12.69 -28.58 17.77
C LYS A 511 -12.86 -27.06 17.78
N ARG A 512 -13.88 -26.55 17.09
CA ARG A 512 -14.34 -25.18 17.31
C ARG A 512 -14.93 -25.22 18.70
N GLY A 513 -14.21 -24.67 19.69
CA GLY A 513 -14.82 -24.41 20.99
C GLY A 513 -16.07 -23.58 20.74
N SER A 514 -17.23 -24.12 21.10
CA SER A 514 -18.41 -23.32 21.34
C SER A 514 -18.00 -22.27 22.37
N LYS A 515 -18.11 -21.00 21.99
CA LYS A 515 -18.25 -19.94 22.98
C LYS A 515 -19.73 -19.94 23.32
N ASP A 516 -20.06 -20.62 24.41
CA ASP A 516 -21.17 -20.18 25.26
C ASP A 516 -20.79 -18.86 25.94
#